data_AF-A0A7C6VVU3-F1
#
_entry.id   AF-A0A7C6VVU3-F1
#
_cell.length_a   1.000
_cell.length_b   1.000
_cell.length_c   1.000
_cell.angle_alpha   90.00
_cell.angle_beta   90.00
_cell.angle_gamma   90.00
#
_symmetry.space_group_name_H-M   'P 1'
#
loop_
_entity.id
_entity.type
_entity.pdbx_description
1 polymer ?
#
loop_
_entity_poly.entity_id
_entity_poly.type
_entity_poly.pdbx_seq_one_letter_code
_entity_poly.pdbx_strand_id
1 'polypeptide(L)'
;MQKKLLLLAGVVLLAVLLTGCSGLMVKVWYEYDPVYFYPISSNPGKVWKYDSMQAEFVVQSSYKHSFTSVVAEVYTAVTGAPIAHEETLVKPGDYVTSIIVRVPNVGNQDIVIKIRPAFGDSNEEQ
;
A
#
# COMPACT_ATOMS: atom_id res chain seq x y z
N MET A 1 19.22 38.81 -33.49
CA MET A 1 18.29 37.66 -33.36
C MET A 1 18.69 36.65 -32.29
N GLN A 2 19.98 36.42 -32.00
CA GLN A 2 20.44 35.40 -31.03
C GLN A 2 19.94 35.56 -29.58
N LYS A 3 19.80 36.79 -29.06
CA LYS A 3 19.36 37.04 -27.67
C LYS A 3 17.91 36.59 -27.39
N LYS A 4 17.02 36.66 -28.39
CA LYS A 4 15.63 36.19 -28.26
C LYS A 4 15.54 34.67 -28.24
N LEU A 5 16.43 33.99 -28.96
CA LEU A 5 16.50 32.53 -29.00
C LEU A 5 17.00 31.93 -27.68
N LEU A 6 18.00 32.57 -27.06
CA LEU A 6 18.55 32.18 -25.75
C LEU A 6 17.52 32.34 -24.62
N LEU A 7 16.75 33.43 -24.65
CA LEU A 7 15.66 33.66 -23.69
C LEU A 7 14.54 32.63 -23.85
N LEU A 8 14.18 32.28 -25.09
CA LEU A 8 13.16 31.28 -25.36
C LEU A 8 13.60 29.88 -24.90
N ALA A 9 14.85 29.51 -25.17
CA ALA A 9 15.41 28.23 -24.72
C ALA A 9 15.48 28.14 -23.19
N GLY A 10 15.84 29.23 -22.50
CA GLY A 10 15.84 29.29 -21.04
C GLY A 10 14.44 29.14 -20.43
N VAL A 11 13.43 29.78 -21.01
CA VAL A 11 12.03 29.67 -20.55
C VAL A 11 11.46 28.28 -20.82
N VAL A 12 11.79 27.64 -21.94
CA VAL A 12 11.37 26.27 -22.24
C VAL A 12 12.03 25.27 -21.28
N LEU A 13 13.32 25.41 -21.00
CA LEU A 13 14.01 24.56 -20.04
C LEU A 13 13.42 24.70 -18.62
N LEU A 14 13.11 25.94 -18.20
CA LEU A 14 12.48 26.23 -16.92
C LEU A 14 11.05 25.67 -16.85
N ALA A 15 10.28 25.75 -17.93
CA ALA A 15 8.94 25.17 -18.03
C ALA A 15 8.99 23.64 -17.94
N VAL A 16 9.93 22.98 -18.61
CA VAL A 16 10.12 21.52 -18.53
C VAL A 16 10.49 21.09 -17.10
N LEU A 17 11.39 21.83 -16.43
CA LEU A 17 11.76 21.58 -15.03
C LEU A 17 10.59 21.79 -14.05
N LEU A 18 9.72 22.79 -14.30
CA LEU A 18 8.54 23.05 -13.47
C LEU A 18 7.39 22.05 -13.72
N THR A 19 7.27 21.48 -14.93
CA THR A 19 6.27 20.45 -15.24
C THR A 19 6.65 19.06 -14.72
N GLY A 20 7.92 18.82 -14.36
CA GLY A 20 8.38 17.56 -13.77
C GLY A 20 7.94 17.33 -12.31
N CYS A 21 7.30 18.33 -11.69
CA CYS A 21 6.77 18.26 -10.34
C CYS A 21 5.25 18.04 -10.35
N SER A 22 4.74 17.18 -11.23
CA SER A 22 3.45 16.56 -10.97
C SER A 22 3.67 15.52 -9.88
N GLY A 23 3.14 15.78 -8.69
CA GLY A 23 3.08 14.79 -7.61
C GLY A 23 2.35 13.56 -8.13
N LEU A 24 3.10 12.60 -8.66
CA LEU A 24 2.59 11.32 -9.11
C LEU A 24 2.15 10.58 -7.86
N MET A 25 0.86 10.71 -7.58
CA MET A 25 0.22 10.11 -6.43
C MET A 25 0.10 8.63 -6.72
N VAL A 26 1.04 7.83 -6.18
CA VAL A 26 1.00 6.37 -6.26
C VAL A 26 -0.35 5.89 -5.75
N LYS A 27 -1.09 5.18 -6.62
CA LYS A 27 -2.33 4.54 -6.22
C LYS A 27 -2.00 3.28 -5.46
N VAL A 28 -2.77 3.06 -4.41
CA VAL A 28 -2.68 1.87 -3.58
C VAL A 28 -4.07 1.29 -3.54
N TRP A 29 -4.22 0.06 -4.05
CA TRP A 29 -5.45 -0.71 -3.92
C TRP A 29 -5.31 -1.77 -2.85
N TYR A 30 -6.47 -2.19 -2.38
CA TYR A 30 -6.61 -3.05 -1.22
C TYR A 30 -7.49 -4.21 -1.60
N GLU A 31 -6.96 -5.40 -1.37
CA GLU A 31 -7.71 -6.64 -1.49
C GLU A 31 -7.68 -7.31 -0.12
N TYR A 32 -8.84 -7.74 0.34
CA TYR A 32 -8.98 -8.56 1.53
C TYR A 32 -9.95 -9.68 1.21
N ASP A 33 -9.81 -10.81 1.90
CA ASP A 33 -10.78 -11.89 1.79
C ASP A 33 -12.05 -11.53 2.61
N PRO A 34 -13.20 -11.30 1.95
CA PRO A 34 -14.43 -10.89 2.63
C PRO A 34 -15.03 -12.01 3.51
N VAL A 35 -14.53 -13.25 3.40
CA VAL A 35 -14.89 -14.35 4.31
C VAL A 35 -14.33 -14.07 5.71
N TYR A 36 -13.11 -13.53 5.80
CA TYR A 36 -12.38 -13.34 7.05
C TYR A 36 -12.40 -11.91 7.56
N PHE A 37 -12.60 -10.93 6.68
CA PHE A 37 -12.50 -9.52 7.03
C PHE A 37 -13.67 -8.68 6.54
N TYR A 38 -14.04 -7.68 7.34
CA TYR A 38 -14.89 -6.57 6.93
C TYR A 38 -14.08 -5.26 7.04
N PRO A 39 -14.13 -4.36 6.06
CA PRO A 39 -13.43 -3.09 6.15
C PRO A 39 -14.16 -2.16 7.14
N ILE A 40 -13.43 -1.59 8.11
CA ILE A 40 -13.98 -0.54 8.99
C ILE A 40 -13.84 0.85 8.33
N SER A 41 -12.82 1.01 7.48
CA SER A 41 -12.62 2.20 6.65
C SER A 41 -12.50 1.83 5.18
N SER A 42 -13.06 2.66 4.29
CA SER A 42 -12.89 2.54 2.84
C SER A 42 -11.52 3.00 2.36
N ASN A 43 -10.81 3.80 3.18
CA ASN A 43 -9.49 4.35 2.87
C ASN A 43 -8.53 4.07 4.03
N PRO A 44 -7.54 3.20 3.86
CA PRO A 44 -6.47 3.04 4.85
C PRO A 44 -5.58 4.29 4.91
N GLY A 45 -5.05 4.54 6.10
CA GLY A 45 -4.11 5.63 6.34
C GLY A 45 -2.81 5.38 5.57
N LYS A 46 -2.25 6.43 4.96
CA LYS A 46 -0.97 6.36 4.24
C LYS A 46 -0.07 7.50 4.70
N VAL A 47 1.17 7.18 5.05
CA VAL A 47 2.20 8.15 5.36
C VAL A 47 3.43 7.82 4.54
N TRP A 48 3.85 8.76 3.70
CA TRP A 48 5.08 8.64 2.93
C TRP A 48 6.26 9.19 3.74
N LYS A 49 7.29 8.36 3.88
CA LYS A 49 8.63 8.72 4.35
C LYS A 49 9.58 8.58 3.16
N TYR A 50 10.70 9.31 3.19
CA TYR A 50 11.59 9.49 2.04
C TYR A 50 11.89 8.21 1.22
N ASP A 51 12.09 7.08 1.90
CA ASP A 51 12.46 5.79 1.30
C ASP A 51 11.36 4.73 1.35
N SER A 52 10.21 5.04 1.96
CA SER A 52 9.17 4.04 2.26
C SER A 52 7.82 4.67 2.51
N MET A 53 6.77 3.93 2.18
CA MET A 53 5.40 4.23 2.60
C MET A 53 5.06 3.34 3.79
N GLN A 54 4.41 3.94 4.79
CA GLN A 54 3.68 3.19 5.81
C GLN A 54 2.19 3.27 5.47
N ALA A 55 1.54 2.12 5.32
CA ALA A 55 0.10 2.02 5.17
C ALA A 55 -0.50 1.35 6.41
N GLU A 56 -1.59 1.91 6.93
CA GLU A 56 -2.32 1.41 8.09
C GLU A 56 -3.74 1.00 7.67
N PHE A 57 -4.08 -0.26 7.93
CA PHE A 57 -5.33 -0.88 7.50
C PHE A 57 -6.19 -1.20 8.69
N VAL A 58 -7.36 -0.58 8.75
CA VAL A 58 -8.36 -0.84 9.78
C VAL A 58 -9.38 -1.83 9.21
N VAL A 59 -9.14 -3.12 9.44
CA VAL A 59 -10.09 -4.19 9.11
C VAL A 59 -10.78 -4.67 10.38
N GLN A 60 -11.78 -5.53 10.24
CA GLN A 60 -12.41 -6.23 11.36
C GLN A 60 -12.43 -7.70 11.02
N SER A 61 -11.98 -8.56 11.94
CA SER A 61 -12.13 -10.00 11.77
C SER A 61 -13.62 -10.37 11.76
N SER A 62 -13.99 -11.34 10.92
CA SER A 62 -15.28 -11.97 10.97
C SER A 62 -15.40 -12.86 12.21
N TYR A 63 -16.47 -12.67 12.99
CA TYR A 63 -16.71 -13.37 14.26
C TYR A 63 -16.70 -14.91 14.17
N LYS A 64 -16.69 -15.47 12.96
CA LYS A 64 -16.78 -16.91 12.69
C LYS A 64 -15.42 -17.60 12.48
N HIS A 65 -14.32 -16.84 12.39
CA HIS A 65 -13.01 -17.42 12.10
C HIS A 65 -11.97 -16.95 13.12
N SER A 66 -11.29 -17.90 13.73
CA SER A 66 -10.13 -17.67 14.59
C SER A 66 -8.85 -17.83 13.79
N PHE A 67 -7.96 -16.83 13.88
CA PHE A 67 -6.60 -16.89 13.37
C PHE A 67 -5.68 -16.15 14.35
N THR A 68 -4.42 -16.58 14.42
CA THR A 68 -3.38 -16.01 15.30
C THR A 68 -2.50 -15.01 14.56
N SER A 69 -2.60 -14.94 13.24
CA SER A 69 -1.83 -14.00 12.45
C SER A 69 -2.50 -13.58 11.15
N VAL A 70 -2.13 -12.39 10.69
CA VAL A 70 -2.57 -11.78 9.44
C VAL A 70 -1.36 -11.44 8.61
N VAL A 71 -1.41 -11.84 7.34
CA VAL A 71 -0.39 -11.58 6.34
C VAL A 71 -0.85 -10.45 5.43
N ALA A 72 0.06 -9.52 5.17
CA ALA A 72 -0.05 -8.50 4.16
C ALA A 72 1.02 -8.71 3.08
N GLU A 73 0.59 -8.95 1.85
CA GLU A 73 1.46 -9.11 0.69
C GLU A 73 1.32 -7.92 -0.25
N VAL A 74 2.45 -7.34 -0.65
CA VAL A 74 2.48 -6.13 -1.47
C VAL A 74 3.01 -6.47 -2.84
N TYR A 75 2.29 -6.04 -3.88
CA TYR A 75 2.62 -6.28 -5.28
C TYR A 75 2.57 -5.00 -6.09
N THR A 76 3.40 -4.91 -7.13
CA THR A 76 3.22 -3.87 -8.16
C THR A 76 1.92 -4.18 -8.91
N ALA A 77 1.06 -3.19 -9.12
CA ALA A 77 -0.24 -3.40 -9.74
C ALA A 77 -0.13 -3.80 -11.23
N VAL A 78 0.92 -3.35 -11.92
CA VAL A 78 1.10 -3.60 -13.36
C VAL A 78 1.68 -4.98 -13.65
N THR A 79 2.77 -5.36 -12.97
CA THR A 79 3.48 -6.61 -13.27
C THR A 79 3.16 -7.74 -12.30
N GLY A 80 2.47 -7.45 -11.19
CA GLY A 80 2.23 -8.42 -10.12
C GLY A 80 3.51 -8.85 -9.39
N ALA A 81 4.64 -8.14 -9.58
CA ALA A 81 5.88 -8.47 -8.91
C ALA A 81 5.76 -8.24 -7.39
N PRO A 82 6.24 -9.18 -6.56
CA PRO A 82 6.22 -9.02 -5.10
C PRO A 82 7.19 -7.91 -4.68
N ILE A 83 6.77 -7.08 -3.74
CA ILE A 83 7.51 -5.94 -3.20
C ILE A 83 7.87 -6.16 -1.74
N ALA A 84 6.89 -6.55 -0.93
CA ALA A 84 7.03 -6.68 0.51
C ALA A 84 6.05 -7.74 1.05
N HIS A 85 6.38 -8.26 2.22
CA HIS A 85 5.58 -9.21 2.97
C HIS A 85 5.71 -8.86 4.45
N GLU A 86 4.59 -8.68 5.13
CA GLU A 86 4.53 -8.38 6.55
C GLU A 86 3.51 -9.33 7.20
N GLU A 87 3.86 -9.86 8.37
CA GLU A 87 2.97 -10.69 9.17
C GLU A 87 2.76 -10.04 10.55
N THR A 88 1.51 -9.92 10.96
CA THR A 88 1.12 -9.35 12.25
C THR A 88 0.43 -10.41 13.09
N LEU A 89 0.97 -10.68 14.27
CA LEU A 89 0.31 -11.53 15.26
C LEU A 89 -0.92 -10.82 15.83
N VAL A 90 -2.01 -11.56 15.94
CA VAL A 90 -3.29 -11.11 16.50
C VAL A 90 -3.76 -12.16 17.49
N LYS A 91 -4.46 -11.75 18.55
CA LYS A 91 -5.05 -12.77 19.43
C LYS A 91 -6.27 -13.38 18.74
N PRO A 92 -6.48 -14.70 18.84
CA PRO A 92 -7.72 -15.32 18.40
C PRO A 92 -8.93 -14.63 19.04
N GLY A 93 -9.90 -14.25 18.21
CA GLY A 93 -11.12 -13.56 18.66
C GLY A 93 -10.97 -12.06 18.93
N ASP A 94 -9.76 -11.47 18.84
CA ASP A 94 -9.59 -10.01 18.89
C ASP A 94 -10.00 -9.36 17.56
N TYR A 95 -10.48 -8.12 17.64
CA TYR A 95 -10.67 -7.27 16.47
C TYR A 95 -9.31 -6.87 15.91
N VAL A 96 -9.04 -7.17 14.64
CA VAL A 96 -7.82 -6.73 13.92
C VAL A 96 -7.93 -5.24 13.57
N THR A 97 -7.81 -4.36 14.55
CA THR A 97 -8.09 -2.93 14.36
C THR A 97 -7.05 -2.19 13.51
N SER A 98 -5.82 -2.70 13.39
CA SER A 98 -4.79 -2.09 12.54
C SER A 98 -3.77 -3.13 12.06
N ILE A 99 -3.52 -3.16 10.76
CA ILE A 99 -2.35 -3.82 10.16
C ILE A 99 -1.44 -2.68 9.69
N ILE A 100 -0.13 -2.78 9.95
CA ILE A 100 0.83 -1.78 9.50
C ILE A 100 1.75 -2.45 8.50
N VAL A 101 1.80 -1.91 7.28
CA VAL A 101 2.63 -2.44 6.19
C VAL A 101 3.64 -1.38 5.79
N ARG A 102 4.92 -1.77 5.77
CA ARG A 102 5.98 -0.95 5.20
C ARG A 102 6.21 -1.36 3.75
N VAL A 103 6.00 -0.41 2.85
CA VAL A 103 6.26 -0.58 1.43
C VAL A 103 7.54 0.21 1.09
N PRO A 104 8.59 -0.41 0.55
CA PRO A 104 9.76 0.30 0.09
C PRO A 104 9.41 1.27 -1.05
N ASN A 105 10.26 2.26 -1.30
CA ASN A 105 10.07 3.18 -2.41
C ASN A 105 10.07 2.42 -3.75
N VAL A 106 8.91 2.40 -4.41
CA VAL A 106 8.70 1.78 -5.73
C VAL A 106 8.67 2.81 -6.87
N GLY A 107 9.09 4.04 -6.60
CA GLY A 107 8.95 5.17 -7.51
C GLY A 107 7.49 5.47 -7.81
N ASN A 108 7.15 5.64 -9.08
CA ASN A 108 5.80 5.99 -9.53
C ASN A 108 4.94 4.75 -9.84
N GLN A 109 5.26 3.60 -9.24
CA GLN A 109 4.51 2.37 -9.47
C GLN A 109 3.32 2.29 -8.53
N ASP A 110 2.17 2.15 -9.14
CA ASP A 110 0.90 1.76 -8.55
C ASP A 110 1.03 0.37 -7.87
N ILE A 111 0.45 0.18 -6.68
CA ILE A 111 0.63 -1.03 -5.86
C ILE A 111 -0.68 -1.62 -5.34
N VAL A 112 -0.71 -2.94 -5.14
CA VAL A 112 -1.80 -3.69 -4.52
C VAL A 112 -1.31 -4.29 -3.21
N ILE A 113 -2.09 -4.14 -2.14
CA ILE A 113 -1.83 -4.76 -0.85
C ILE A 113 -2.93 -5.77 -0.57
N LYS A 114 -2.55 -7.04 -0.49
CA LYS A 114 -3.44 -8.16 -0.23
C LYS A 114 -3.36 -8.57 1.23
N ILE A 115 -4.50 -8.63 1.90
CA ILE A 115 -4.62 -8.99 3.31
C ILE A 115 -5.35 -10.32 3.42
N ARG A 116 -4.72 -11.27 4.11
CA ARG A 116 -5.28 -12.61 4.35
C ARG A 116 -4.87 -13.14 5.72
N PRO A 117 -5.63 -14.04 6.34
CA PRO A 117 -5.10 -14.80 7.48
C PRO A 117 -3.85 -15.58 7.04
N ALA A 118 -2.86 -15.73 7.92
CA ALA A 118 -1.79 -16.68 7.67
C ALA A 118 -2.34 -18.09 7.97
N PHE A 119 -2.71 -18.83 6.92
CA PHE A 119 -3.11 -20.23 7.11
C PHE A 119 -1.86 -21.06 7.42
N GLY A 120 -1.83 -21.59 8.64
CA GLY A 120 -0.71 -22.30 9.25
C GLY A 120 -0.94 -22.61 10.74
N ASP A 121 -1.76 -21.79 11.41
CA ASP A 121 -2.17 -21.96 12.81
C ASP A 121 -3.69 -22.15 12.94
N SER A 122 -4.31 -22.88 12.00
CA SER A 122 -5.66 -23.37 12.23
C SER A 122 -5.57 -24.46 13.31
N ASN A 123 -5.83 -24.07 14.55
CA ASN A 123 -6.65 -24.94 15.39
C ASN A 123 -8.00 -25.05 14.68
N GLU A 124 -8.09 -25.94 13.70
CA GLU A 124 -9.32 -26.66 13.44
C GLU A 124 -9.62 -27.39 14.76
N GLU A 125 -10.30 -26.69 15.67
CA GLU A 125 -11.03 -27.38 16.73
C GLU A 125 -12.09 -28.24 16.04
N GLN A 126 -12.02 -29.51 16.40
CA GLN A 126 -12.83 -30.66 15.98
C GLN A 126 -14.34 -30.42 16.06
#